data_AF-A0A355UAY7-F1
#
_entry.id   AF-A0A355UAY7-F1
#
_cell.length_a   1.000
_cell.length_b   1.000
_cell.length_c   1.000
_cell.angle_alpha   90.00
_cell.angle_beta   90.00
_cell.angle_gamma   90.00
#
_symmetry.space_group_name_H-M   'P 1'
#
loop_
_entity.id
_entity.type
_entity.pdbx_description
1 polymer ?
#
loop_
_entity_poly.entity_id
_entity_poly.type
_entity_poly.pdbx_seq_one_letter_code
_entity_poly.pdbx_strand_id
1 'polypeptide(L)'
;MIKVDNCLISEDVVERSFACNVLACKGVCCIEGDAGAPLDPEEIDVIASHIETIKTEMDEDGLALLAKDGFTEKDPSDMMDVTTCKENK
;
A
#
# COMPACT_ATOMS: atom_id res chain seq x y z
N MET A 1 25.14 -5.05 5.39
CA MET A 1 24.54 -4.94 6.74
C MET A 1 25.24 -3.84 7.53
N ILE A 2 24.48 -3.03 8.26
CA ILE A 2 24.96 -1.86 9.03
C ILE A 2 25.15 -2.25 10.50
N LYS A 3 26.29 -1.90 11.12
CA LYS A 3 26.53 -2.15 12.55
C LYS A 3 26.35 -0.85 13.35
N VAL A 4 25.49 -0.89 14.38
CA VAL A 4 25.29 0.22 15.34
C VAL A 4 25.44 -0.34 16.74
N ASP A 5 26.48 0.09 17.46
CA ASP A 5 26.91 -0.47 18.75
C ASP A 5 27.03 -2.01 18.71
N ASN A 6 26.14 -2.69 19.44
CA ASN A 6 26.07 -4.14 19.55
C ASN A 6 24.94 -4.74 18.69
N CYS A 7 24.29 -3.94 17.85
CA CYS A 7 23.21 -4.35 16.96
C CYS A 7 23.69 -4.46 15.51
N LEU A 8 23.26 -5.53 14.82
CA LEU A 8 23.39 -5.67 13.37
C LEU A 8 22.05 -5.36 12.73
N ILE A 9 22.05 -4.34 11.87
CA ILE A 9 20.87 -3.83 11.18
C ILE A 9 20.98 -4.21 9.71
N SER A 10 19.87 -4.68 9.12
CA SER A 10 19.80 -4.96 7.69
C SER A 10 19.99 -3.67 6.88
N GLU A 11 20.67 -3.73 5.74
CA GLU A 11 20.73 -2.60 4.79
C GLU A 11 19.36 -2.28 4.19
N ASP A 12 18.42 -3.25 4.22
CA ASP A 12 17.03 -3.06 3.82
C ASP A 12 16.37 -1.86 4.52
N VAL A 13 16.82 -1.50 5.73
CA VAL A 13 16.30 -0.33 6.47
C VAL A 13 16.57 0.99 5.74
N VAL A 14 17.63 1.05 4.93
CA VAL A 14 18.01 2.23 4.14
C VAL A 14 17.53 2.09 2.70
N GLU A 15 17.53 0.88 2.16
CA GLU A 15 17.27 0.62 0.74
C GLU A 15 15.79 0.41 0.42
N ARG A 16 14.97 0.00 1.40
CA ARG A 16 13.54 -0.28 1.19
C ARG A 16 12.69 0.70 1.96
N SER A 17 11.97 1.56 1.24
CA SER A 17 11.01 2.52 1.79
C SER A 17 9.82 1.84 2.49
N PHE A 18 9.54 0.56 2.16
CA PHE A 18 8.50 -0.23 2.81
C PHE A 18 8.82 -1.72 2.79
N ALA A 19 8.91 -2.35 3.97
CA ALA A 19 9.06 -3.79 4.12
C ALA A 19 8.11 -4.30 5.20
N CYS A 20 6.94 -4.81 4.79
CA CYS A 20 5.96 -5.35 5.74
C CYS A 20 6.55 -6.56 6.49
N ASN A 21 6.55 -6.50 7.82
CA ASN A 21 6.89 -7.64 8.67
C ASN A 21 5.62 -8.38 9.10
N VAL A 22 5.10 -9.22 8.19
CA VAL A 22 3.86 -9.99 8.40
C VAL A 22 3.93 -10.89 9.63
N LEU A 23 5.11 -11.41 9.98
CA LEU A 23 5.28 -12.23 11.19
C LEU A 23 5.09 -11.41 12.46
N ALA A 24 5.47 -10.13 12.45
CA ALA A 24 5.28 -9.22 13.57
C ALA A 24 3.83 -8.70 13.65
N CYS A 25 3.28 -8.19 12.53
CA CYS A 25 1.96 -7.55 12.53
C CYS A 25 0.79 -8.54 12.42
N LYS A 26 1.03 -9.75 11.89
CA LYS A 26 -0.02 -10.75 11.63
C LYS A 26 -1.16 -10.24 10.75
N GLY A 27 -0.87 -9.25 9.89
CA GLY A 27 -1.84 -8.62 9.00
C GLY A 27 -2.69 -7.52 9.63
N VAL A 28 -2.53 -7.21 10.93
CA VAL A 28 -3.38 -6.21 11.61
C VAL A 28 -3.28 -4.83 10.97
N CYS A 29 -2.09 -4.44 10.48
CA CYS A 29 -1.89 -3.15 9.82
C CYS A 29 -2.64 -3.02 8.49
N CYS A 30 -3.02 -4.13 7.84
CA CYS A 30 -3.80 -4.11 6.60
C CYS A 30 -5.32 -4.06 6.86
N ILE A 31 -5.75 -4.33 8.10
CA ILE A 31 -7.17 -4.37 8.50
C ILE A 31 -7.53 -3.15 9.34
N GLU A 32 -6.66 -2.74 10.25
CA GLU A 32 -6.87 -1.58 11.13
C GLU A 32 -6.16 -0.32 10.63
N GLY A 33 -5.56 -0.38 9.44
CA GLY A 33 -4.96 0.78 8.79
C GLY A 33 -5.98 1.89 8.58
N ASP A 34 -5.53 3.12 8.73
CA ASP A 34 -6.29 4.36 8.59
C ASP A 34 -6.46 4.79 7.14
N ALA A 35 -5.47 4.47 6.29
CA ALA A 35 -5.49 4.76 4.86
C ALA A 35 -4.90 3.58 4.05
N GLY A 36 -4.95 3.71 2.73
CA GLY A 36 -4.34 2.75 1.81
C GLY A 36 -2.82 2.76 1.81
N ALA A 37 -2.24 1.90 0.98
CA ALA A 37 -0.79 1.89 0.77
C ALA A 37 -0.36 3.18 0.07
N PRO A 38 0.67 3.89 0.56
CA PRO A 38 1.25 5.03 -0.13
C PRO A 38 1.73 4.66 -1.53
N LEU A 39 1.53 5.57 -2.49
CA LEU A 39 1.91 5.40 -3.88
C LEU A 39 2.88 6.50 -4.30
N ASP A 40 3.98 6.10 -4.94
CA ASP A 40 4.82 7.05 -5.65
C ASP A 40 4.17 7.47 -6.98
N PRO A 41 4.42 8.69 -7.50
CA PRO A 41 3.80 9.16 -8.75
C PRO A 41 4.02 8.23 -9.94
N GLU A 42 5.18 7.58 -9.99
CA GLU A 42 5.55 6.64 -11.04
C GLU A 42 4.76 5.32 -10.94
N GLU A 43 4.39 4.90 -9.73
CA GLU A 43 3.59 3.70 -9.51
C GLU A 43 2.15 3.88 -10.00
N ILE A 44 1.60 5.10 -9.91
CA ILE A 44 0.26 5.43 -10.39
C ILE A 44 0.14 5.14 -11.89
N ASP A 45 1.12 5.58 -12.68
CA ASP A 45 1.15 5.35 -14.13
C ASP A 45 1.26 3.86 -14.47
N VAL A 46 2.09 3.13 -13.72
CA VAL A 46 2.25 1.69 -13.87
C VAL A 46 0.93 0.97 -13.57
N ILE A 47 0.28 1.28 -12.45
CA ILE A 47 -1.00 0.67 -12.07
C ILE A 47 -2.07 0.98 -13.10
N ALA A 48 -2.17 2.24 -13.55
CA ALA A 48 -3.13 2.64 -14.58
C ALA A 48 -2.95 1.85 -15.88
N SER A 49 -1.71 1.63 -16.32
CA SER A 49 -1.42 0.85 -17.54
C SER A 49 -1.78 -0.63 -17.43
N HIS A 50 -1.85 -1.17 -16.21
CA HIS A 50 -2.14 -2.57 -15.92
C HIS A 50 -3.53 -2.80 -15.31
N ILE A 51 -4.37 -1.77 -15.19
CA ILE A 51 -5.62 -1.81 -14.44
C ILE A 51 -6.59 -2.88 -14.97
N GLU A 52 -6.62 -3.12 -16.28
CA GLU A 52 -7.49 -4.14 -16.88
C GLU A 52 -7.08 -5.56 -16.48
N THR A 53 -5.79 -5.79 -16.25
CA THR A 53 -5.31 -7.09 -15.74
C THR A 53 -5.67 -7.22 -14.25
N ILE A 54 -5.45 -6.17 -13.48
CA ILE A 54 -5.72 -6.14 -12.02
C ILE A 54 -7.21 -6.36 -11.74
N LYS A 55 -8.11 -5.77 -12.54
CA LYS A 55 -9.57 -5.93 -12.42
C LYS A 55 -10.02 -7.39 -12.37
N THR A 56 -9.31 -8.30 -13.06
CA THR A 56 -9.69 -9.72 -13.10
C THR A 56 -9.52 -10.43 -11.75
N GLU A 57 -8.73 -9.85 -10.84
CA GLU A 57 -8.47 -10.37 -9.49
C GLU A 57 -9.33 -9.67 -8.42
N MET A 58 -10.16 -8.70 -8.80
CA MET A 58 -11.04 -7.96 -7.89
C MET A 58 -12.40 -8.65 -7.74
N ASP A 59 -12.97 -8.57 -6.54
CA ASP A 59 -14.37 -8.95 -6.31
C ASP A 59 -15.34 -7.83 -6.77
N GLU A 60 -16.64 -8.10 -6.67
CA GLU A 60 -17.70 -7.17 -7.09
C GLU A 60 -17.64 -5.82 -6.34
N ASP A 61 -17.42 -5.88 -5.02
CA ASP A 61 -17.31 -4.68 -4.17
C ASP A 61 -16.10 -3.81 -4.61
N GLY A 62 -14.98 -4.44 -4.96
CA GLY A 62 -13.77 -3.77 -5.42
C GLY A 62 -13.91 -3.15 -6.80
N LEU A 63 -14.57 -3.85 -7.72
CA LEU A 63 -14.86 -3.32 -9.06
C LEU A 63 -15.81 -2.11 -9.00
N ALA A 64 -16.82 -2.17 -8.12
CA ALA A 64 -17.74 -1.07 -7.91
C ALA A 64 -17.03 0.17 -7.33
N LEU A 65 -16.16 -0.04 -6.34
CA LEU A 65 -15.35 1.03 -5.74
C LEU A 65 -14.42 1.67 -6.78
N LEU A 66 -13.70 0.84 -7.54
CA LEU A 66 -12.81 1.29 -8.60
C LEU A 66 -13.53 2.14 -9.66
N ALA A 67 -14.76 1.77 -10.03
CA ALA A 67 -15.55 2.52 -11.01
C ALA A 67 -16.07 3.85 -10.46
N LYS A 68 -16.30 3.94 -9.15
CA LYS A 68 -16.86 5.13 -8.49
C LYS A 68 -15.79 6.15 -8.14
N ASP A 69 -14.72 5.70 -7.47
CA ASP A 69 -13.74 6.57 -6.80
C ASP A 69 -12.34 6.46 -7.41
N GLY A 70 -12.10 5.48 -8.30
CA GLY A 70 -10.78 5.21 -8.87
C GLY A 70 -9.95 4.26 -7.99
N PHE A 71 -8.64 4.17 -8.29
CA PHE A 71 -7.70 3.34 -7.52
C PHE A 71 -6.75 4.15 -6.62
N THR A 72 -6.82 5.48 -6.70
CA THR A 72 -5.97 6.40 -5.93
C THR A 72 -6.82 7.46 -5.26
N GLU A 73 -6.55 7.73 -3.99
CA GLU A 73 -7.13 8.81 -3.21
C GLU A 73 -6.05 9.56 -2.42
N LYS A 74 -6.43 10.68 -1.80
CA LYS A 74 -5.54 11.45 -0.93
C LYS A 74 -5.78 11.08 0.52
N ASP A 75 -4.72 10.72 1.23
CA ASP A 75 -4.77 10.50 2.67
C ASP A 75 -5.17 11.81 3.39
N PRO A 76 -6.25 11.84 4.20
CA PRO A 76 -6.66 13.05 4.92
C PRO A 76 -5.66 13.55 5.96
N SER A 77 -4.74 12.70 6.42
CA SER A 77 -3.78 13.02 7.48
C SER A 77 -2.58 13.82 6.99
N ASP A 78 -2.06 13.51 5.80
CA ASP A 78 -0.84 14.10 5.25
C ASP A 78 -0.92 14.48 3.75
N MET A 79 -2.04 14.22 3.09
CA MET A 79 -2.32 14.53 1.68
C MET A 79 -1.42 13.77 0.68
N MET A 80 -0.82 12.66 1.10
CA MET A 80 -0.13 11.73 0.19
C MET A 80 -1.12 10.97 -0.70
N ASP A 81 -0.66 10.52 -1.88
CA ASP A 81 -1.42 9.60 -2.72
C ASP A 81 -1.36 8.19 -2.12
N VAL A 82 -2.52 7.57 -1.95
CA VAL A 82 -2.66 6.21 -1.40
C VAL A 82 -3.61 5.39 -2.26
N THR A 83 -3.52 4.06 -2.18
CA THR A 83 -4.50 3.17 -2.84
C THR A 83 -5.88 3.32 -2.23
N THR A 84 -6.93 3.39 -3.04
CA THR A 84 -8.30 3.41 -2.54
C THR A 84 -8.67 2.09 -1.87
N CYS A 85 -9.01 2.13 -0.58
CA CYS A 85 -9.36 0.96 0.22
C CYS A 85 -10.88 0.78 0.36
N LYS A 86 -11.32 -0.47 0.45
CA LYS A 86 -12.69 -0.76 0.88
C LYS A 86 -12.84 -0.42 2.35
N GLU A 87 -14.02 0.05 2.74
CA GLU A 87 -14.37 0.14 4.15
C GLU A 87 -14.34 -1.26 4.79
N ASN A 88 -13.60 -1.39 5.89
CA ASN A 88 -13.59 -2.63 6.67
C ASN A 88 -14.97 -2.82 7.33
N LYS A 89 -15.63 -3.94 7.04
CA LYS A 89 -16.89 -4.37 7.68
C LYS A 89 -16.65 -4.90 9.08
#